data_AF-A0A1Q6L5P1-F1
#
_entry.id   AF-A0A1Q6L5P1-F1
#
_cell.length_a   1.000
_cell.length_b   1.000
_cell.length_c   1.000
_cell.angle_alpha   90.00
_cell.angle_beta   90.00
_cell.angle_gamma   90.00
#
_symmetry.space_group_name_H-M   'P 1'
#
loop_
_entity.id
_entity.type
_entity.pdbx_description
1 polymer ?
#
loop_
_entity_poly.entity_id
_entity_poly.type
_entity_poly.pdbx_seq_one_letter_code
_entity_poly.pdbx_strand_id
1 'polypeptide(L)'
;MKMLKKMLASIIILTMITYILSSILIQNKSLAVTQSTSTDINSIDSSKYPGVKEKIQALQKKYPNWKFKILYTGLDFNEVIANEYTGHGKSPKNLIYKSANYQGAWICSICKERIYDNGNWRCASEEAIKYMMDPRNSINESDIFQFEELTKTETDINTIKNMTTGTFLAGYEQAIIDTSNSNNVNACYIVARLIQEQGKTGTVLTSGKGYNGQYVGYYNAFNRGASGNSTEAILLNGLATAQKYGWTSLEKSISGGIDFIANQYIHKGQNNLYLQKFDVETTNGLYSNQYMQNLMAAENEGLTLKNTYKNTNSMSSAHTFIIPVYENMPKADCARPSTNGTSNVTTDLVRVNVNSTIRVRNAVNGNNTVGWLYKDEIVTRLEKATTKVNGTYWDKIKKADGTTGYVARETYESESEYKLYLVPISEDGGNNNDNNNNSNNNNKPTNTSKVKIDEENKIIMVVPNAIANDILESFGGTAKITKADGNYLNGSQDTVATGYKVEDKYTVIKKGDCNGDGNVNTGDTYMLKCVVLNLKKFENENYKKAADVNNDNELNTGDTFLLKKQVLGLANIEL
;
A
#
# COMPACT_ATOMS: atom_id res chain seq x y z
N MET A 1 50.68 -1.44 -8.87
CA MET A 1 49.77 -1.32 -7.70
C MET A 1 48.56 -0.39 -7.96
N LYS A 2 48.73 0.83 -8.48
CA LYS A 2 47.61 1.75 -8.82
C LYS A 2 46.67 1.21 -9.92
N MET A 3 47.20 0.57 -10.96
CA MET A 3 46.38 -0.08 -12.00
C MET A 3 45.58 -1.28 -11.49
N LEU A 4 46.19 -2.10 -10.62
CA LEU A 4 45.53 -3.26 -10.01
C LEU A 4 44.35 -2.84 -9.11
N LYS A 5 44.50 -1.74 -8.35
CA LYS A 5 43.40 -1.14 -7.55
C LYS A 5 42.26 -0.59 -8.41
N LYS A 6 42.57 0.00 -9.57
CA LYS A 6 41.54 0.47 -10.52
C LYS A 6 40.78 -0.70 -11.17
N MET A 7 41.48 -1.77 -11.55
CA MET A 7 40.84 -2.99 -12.08
C MET A 7 39.94 -3.65 -11.04
N LEU A 8 40.39 -3.78 -9.78
CA LEU A 8 39.58 -4.33 -8.68
C LEU A 8 38.32 -3.49 -8.41
N ALA A 9 38.44 -2.16 -8.43
CA ALA A 9 37.29 -1.26 -8.27
C ALA A 9 36.28 -1.40 -9.42
N SER A 10 36.74 -1.51 -10.66
CA SER A 10 35.88 -1.73 -11.83
C SER A 10 35.18 -3.09 -11.80
N ILE A 11 35.85 -4.15 -11.32
CA ILE A 11 35.24 -5.47 -11.16
C ILE A 11 34.14 -5.43 -10.07
N ILE A 12 34.39 -4.76 -8.94
CA ILE A 12 33.40 -4.61 -7.86
C ILE A 12 32.15 -3.86 -8.34
N ILE A 13 32.35 -2.76 -9.07
CA ILE A 13 31.24 -1.97 -9.65
C ILE A 13 30.46 -2.81 -10.67
N LEU A 14 31.15 -3.55 -11.53
CA LEU A 14 30.50 -4.43 -12.51
C LEU A 14 29.73 -5.55 -11.83
N THR A 15 30.27 -6.16 -10.76
CA THR A 15 29.57 -7.19 -9.98
C THR A 15 28.35 -6.63 -9.25
N MET A 16 28.41 -5.40 -8.74
CA MET A 16 27.25 -4.72 -8.15
C MET A 16 26.19 -4.40 -9.21
N ILE A 17 26.58 -3.94 -10.40
CA ILE A 17 25.64 -3.68 -11.49
C ILE A 17 24.99 -4.98 -11.97
N THR A 18 25.75 -6.08 -12.10
CA THR A 18 25.17 -7.39 -12.43
C THR A 18 24.31 -7.94 -11.30
N TYR A 19 24.65 -7.68 -10.03
CA TYR A 19 23.83 -8.06 -8.88
C TYR A 19 22.52 -7.28 -8.86
N ILE A 20 22.56 -5.96 -9.11
CA ILE A 20 21.38 -5.11 -9.23
C ILE A 20 20.51 -5.57 -10.41
N LEU A 21 21.09 -5.81 -11.60
CA LEU A 21 20.36 -6.33 -12.76
C LEU A 21 19.78 -7.73 -12.50
N SER A 22 20.52 -8.61 -11.80
CA SER A 22 20.01 -9.93 -11.41
C SER A 22 18.92 -9.84 -10.34
N SER A 23 18.99 -8.86 -9.42
CA SER A 23 17.98 -8.64 -8.39
C SER A 23 16.66 -8.11 -8.98
N ILE A 24 16.73 -7.32 -10.06
CA ILE A 24 15.57 -6.89 -10.86
C ILE A 24 14.95 -8.08 -11.61
N LEU A 25 15.78 -9.01 -12.11
CA LEU A 25 15.32 -10.23 -12.78
C LEU A 25 14.77 -11.30 -11.82
N ILE A 26 15.17 -11.28 -10.54
CA ILE A 26 14.82 -12.32 -9.55
C ILE A 26 13.60 -11.93 -8.67
N GLN A 27 13.15 -10.67 -8.67
CA GLN A 27 11.95 -10.26 -7.91
C GLN A 27 10.62 -10.82 -8.45
N ASN A 28 10.59 -11.41 -9.65
CA ASN A 28 9.39 -12.00 -10.24
C ASN A 28 9.56 -13.49 -10.55
N LYS A 29 9.85 -14.32 -9.54
CA LYS A 29 9.36 -15.70 -9.58
C LYS A 29 7.98 -15.78 -8.97
N SER A 30 7.01 -15.04 -9.53
CA SER A 30 5.65 -15.60 -9.57
C SER A 30 5.75 -16.85 -10.43
N LEU A 31 5.12 -17.94 -10.02
CA LEU A 31 4.80 -18.99 -10.99
C LEU A 31 4.06 -18.26 -12.11
N ALA A 32 4.62 -18.26 -13.33
CA ALA A 32 3.99 -17.59 -14.46
C ALA A 32 2.65 -18.30 -14.70
N VAL A 33 1.56 -17.70 -14.20
CA VAL A 33 0.21 -18.18 -14.45
C VAL A 33 -0.11 -17.75 -15.87
N THR A 34 -0.21 -18.71 -16.79
CA THR A 34 -0.53 -18.42 -18.19
C THR A 34 -2.00 -18.05 -18.28
N GLN A 35 -2.28 -16.75 -18.34
CA GLN A 35 -3.63 -16.26 -18.59
C GLN A 35 -3.99 -16.39 -20.07
N SER A 36 -5.27 -16.61 -20.33
CA SER A 36 -5.79 -16.67 -21.69
C SER A 36 -7.19 -16.06 -21.76
N THR A 37 -7.58 -15.64 -22.96
CA THR A 37 -8.91 -15.09 -23.21
C THR A 37 -9.66 -15.92 -24.24
N SER A 38 -10.95 -16.18 -24.01
CA SER A 38 -11.82 -16.85 -25.00
C SER A 38 -13.12 -16.09 -25.20
N THR A 39 -13.59 -16.04 -26.44
CA THR A 39 -14.95 -15.56 -26.79
C THR A 39 -15.94 -16.71 -26.96
N ASP A 40 -15.49 -17.97 -26.90
CA ASP A 40 -16.35 -19.14 -27.02
C ASP A 40 -16.97 -19.49 -25.66
N ILE A 41 -18.11 -18.87 -25.38
CA ILE A 41 -18.89 -19.08 -24.14
C ILE A 41 -19.38 -20.53 -24.01
N ASN A 42 -19.57 -21.24 -25.12
CA ASN A 42 -20.07 -22.62 -25.07
C ASN A 42 -19.01 -23.61 -24.58
N SER A 43 -17.73 -23.28 -24.79
CA SER A 43 -16.57 -24.06 -24.35
C SER A 43 -16.22 -23.93 -22.86
N ILE A 44 -16.88 -23.03 -22.12
CA ILE A 44 -16.63 -22.87 -20.67
C ILE A 44 -16.90 -24.19 -19.95
N ASP A 45 -15.91 -24.68 -19.23
CA ASP A 45 -16.02 -25.87 -18.39
C ASP A 45 -16.84 -25.56 -17.13
N SER A 46 -18.13 -25.91 -17.15
CA SER A 46 -19.05 -25.70 -16.02
C SER A 46 -18.68 -26.49 -14.77
N SER A 47 -17.78 -27.50 -14.86
CA SER A 47 -17.28 -28.21 -13.67
C SER A 47 -16.24 -27.37 -12.92
N LYS A 48 -15.48 -26.54 -13.63
CA LYS A 48 -14.49 -25.61 -13.06
C LYS A 48 -15.07 -24.24 -12.72
N TYR A 49 -15.95 -23.72 -13.57
CA TYR A 49 -16.54 -22.38 -13.43
C TYR A 49 -18.08 -22.45 -13.38
N PRO A 50 -18.65 -23.08 -12.33
CA PRO A 50 -20.08 -23.38 -12.27
C PRO A 50 -20.95 -22.12 -12.28
N GLY A 51 -21.94 -22.06 -13.16
CA GLY A 51 -22.93 -20.97 -13.25
C GLY A 51 -22.52 -19.78 -14.13
N VAL A 52 -21.24 -19.66 -14.52
CA VAL A 52 -20.74 -18.54 -15.35
C VAL A 52 -21.39 -18.56 -16.74
N LYS A 53 -21.37 -19.72 -17.40
CA LYS A 53 -21.89 -19.91 -18.76
C LYS A 53 -23.37 -19.55 -18.87
N GLU A 54 -24.19 -20.07 -17.95
CA GLU A 54 -25.65 -19.91 -17.98
C GLU A 54 -26.05 -18.43 -17.77
N LYS A 55 -25.35 -17.72 -16.86
CA LYS A 55 -25.59 -16.30 -16.60
C LYS A 55 -25.22 -15.42 -17.80
N ILE A 56 -24.10 -15.72 -18.47
CA ILE A 56 -23.71 -15.01 -19.70
C ILE A 56 -24.73 -15.23 -20.80
N GLN A 57 -25.15 -16.49 -21.03
CA GLN A 57 -26.15 -16.82 -22.05
C GLN A 57 -27.50 -16.12 -21.80
N ALA A 58 -27.89 -15.97 -20.52
CA ALA A 58 -29.09 -15.21 -20.16
C ALA A 58 -28.99 -13.73 -20.57
N LEU A 59 -27.82 -13.10 -20.38
CA LEU A 59 -27.58 -11.73 -20.84
C LEU A 59 -27.50 -11.64 -22.37
N GLN A 60 -26.84 -12.58 -23.06
CA GLN A 60 -26.80 -12.62 -24.53
C GLN A 60 -28.19 -12.72 -25.14
N LYS A 61 -29.09 -13.50 -24.53
CA LYS A 61 -30.49 -13.60 -24.97
C LYS A 61 -31.23 -12.28 -24.84
N LYS A 62 -30.95 -11.50 -23.79
CA LYS A 62 -31.60 -10.20 -23.53
C LYS A 62 -30.98 -9.07 -24.36
N TYR A 63 -29.67 -9.12 -24.59
CA TYR A 63 -28.89 -8.12 -25.33
C TYR A 63 -28.03 -8.80 -26.41
N PRO A 64 -28.59 -9.08 -27.59
CA PRO A 64 -27.91 -9.85 -28.64
C PRO A 64 -26.61 -9.21 -29.17
N ASN A 65 -26.47 -7.89 -29.03
CA ASN A 65 -25.28 -7.15 -29.49
C ASN A 65 -24.15 -7.14 -28.46
N TRP A 66 -24.40 -7.57 -27.23
CA TRP A 66 -23.36 -7.64 -26.20
C TRP A 66 -22.39 -8.80 -26.48
N LYS A 67 -21.11 -8.51 -26.33
CA LYS A 67 -20.00 -9.44 -26.55
C LYS A 67 -19.37 -9.77 -25.21
N PHE A 68 -18.89 -11.00 -25.08
CA PHE A 68 -18.30 -11.50 -23.84
C PHE A 68 -16.95 -12.15 -24.15
N LYS A 69 -15.97 -11.82 -23.32
CA LYS A 69 -14.63 -12.41 -23.30
C LYS A 69 -14.43 -12.99 -21.89
N ILE A 70 -14.10 -14.27 -21.80
CA ILE A 70 -13.69 -14.89 -20.54
C ILE A 70 -12.19 -14.69 -20.41
N LEU A 71 -11.75 -14.10 -19.29
CA LEU A 71 -10.36 -14.08 -18.88
C LEU A 71 -10.12 -15.25 -17.92
N TYR A 72 -9.50 -16.32 -18.41
CA TYR A 72 -9.05 -17.42 -17.57
C TYR A 72 -7.82 -16.96 -16.80
N THR A 73 -8.03 -16.57 -15.54
CA THR A 73 -6.95 -15.98 -14.73
C THR A 73 -5.90 -17.00 -14.34
N GLY A 74 -6.26 -18.29 -14.27
CA GLY A 74 -5.44 -19.37 -13.73
C GLY A 74 -5.10 -19.22 -12.23
N LEU A 75 -5.70 -18.24 -11.56
CA LEU A 75 -5.50 -17.97 -10.14
C LEU A 75 -6.47 -18.79 -9.30
N ASP A 76 -6.00 -19.30 -8.16
CA ASP A 76 -6.87 -19.96 -7.19
C ASP A 76 -7.75 -18.94 -6.46
N PHE A 77 -9.06 -19.19 -6.42
CA PHE A 77 -10.03 -18.27 -5.82
C PHE A 77 -9.71 -17.97 -4.35
N ASN A 78 -9.36 -18.98 -3.55
CA ASN A 78 -9.08 -18.76 -2.13
C ASN A 78 -7.76 -18.00 -1.93
N GLU A 79 -6.74 -18.24 -2.76
CA GLU A 79 -5.50 -17.47 -2.72
C GLU A 79 -5.74 -15.99 -3.05
N VAL A 80 -6.57 -15.70 -4.06
CA VAL A 80 -6.93 -14.33 -4.45
C VAL A 80 -7.63 -13.62 -3.28
N ILE A 81 -8.63 -14.27 -2.67
CA ILE A 81 -9.33 -13.71 -1.50
C ILE A 81 -8.37 -13.46 -0.34
N ALA A 82 -7.47 -14.39 -0.07
CA ALA A 82 -6.44 -14.24 0.96
C ALA A 82 -5.50 -13.04 0.70
N ASN A 83 -5.25 -12.68 -0.56
CA ASN A 83 -4.44 -11.50 -0.90
C ASN A 83 -5.19 -10.18 -0.69
N GLU A 84 -6.48 -10.20 -0.99
CA GLU A 84 -7.37 -9.06 -0.83
C GLU A 84 -7.77 -8.81 0.63
N TYR A 85 -7.77 -9.86 1.45
CA TYR A 85 -8.03 -9.80 2.89
C TYR A 85 -6.74 -9.56 3.70
N THR A 86 -6.00 -8.51 3.35
CA THR A 86 -4.72 -8.13 4.01
C THR A 86 -4.69 -6.65 4.43
N GLY A 87 -3.69 -6.28 5.23
CA GLY A 87 -3.45 -4.90 5.67
C GLY A 87 -4.22 -4.47 6.94
N HIS A 88 -4.89 -5.41 7.60
CA HIS A 88 -5.71 -5.19 8.79
C HIS A 88 -5.06 -4.27 9.83
N GLY A 89 -5.87 -3.35 10.36
CA GLY A 89 -5.47 -2.44 11.42
C GLY A 89 -4.59 -1.26 10.98
N LYS A 90 -3.97 -1.29 9.80
CA LYS A 90 -3.10 -0.20 9.31
C LYS A 90 -3.59 0.36 7.97
N SER A 91 -3.52 -0.44 6.93
CA SER A 91 -3.91 -0.06 5.57
C SER A 91 -4.61 -1.23 4.89
N PRO A 92 -5.85 -1.55 5.28
CA PRO A 92 -6.61 -2.63 4.65
C PRO A 92 -6.69 -2.40 3.14
N LYS A 93 -6.53 -3.46 2.34
CA LYS A 93 -6.69 -3.34 0.89
C LYS A 93 -8.12 -3.04 0.47
N ASN A 94 -9.09 -3.49 1.26
CA ASN A 94 -10.51 -3.37 0.97
C ASN A 94 -11.25 -2.67 2.12
N LEU A 95 -11.86 -1.53 1.79
CA LEU A 95 -12.67 -0.70 2.67
C LEU A 95 -14.11 -0.65 2.15
N ILE A 96 -15.06 -0.53 3.08
CA ILE A 96 -16.48 -0.32 2.81
C ILE A 96 -16.95 0.96 3.49
N TYR A 97 -17.88 1.66 2.84
CA TYR A 97 -18.45 2.89 3.39
C TYR A 97 -19.43 2.57 4.51
N LYS A 98 -19.35 3.31 5.62
CA LYS A 98 -20.22 3.15 6.80
C LYS A 98 -21.66 3.52 6.42
N SER A 99 -22.49 2.49 6.24
CA SER A 99 -23.92 2.64 5.91
C SER A 99 -24.73 1.42 6.39
N ALA A 100 -26.05 1.55 6.42
CA ALA A 100 -26.96 0.46 6.75
C ALA A 100 -26.89 -0.74 5.77
N ASN A 101 -26.37 -0.52 4.56
CA ASN A 101 -26.23 -1.57 3.54
C ASN A 101 -24.95 -2.40 3.68
N TYR A 102 -23.96 -1.88 4.41
CA TYR A 102 -22.62 -2.44 4.57
C TYR A 102 -22.21 -2.48 6.05
N GLN A 103 -23.10 -3.03 6.88
CA GLN A 103 -22.88 -3.29 8.32
C GLN A 103 -22.94 -4.79 8.61
N GLY A 104 -22.78 -5.20 9.87
CA GLY A 104 -22.82 -6.60 10.27
C GLY A 104 -21.70 -7.41 9.60
N ALA A 105 -22.05 -8.47 8.88
CA ALA A 105 -21.11 -9.40 8.27
C ALA A 105 -20.30 -8.80 7.11
N TRP A 106 -20.60 -7.57 6.71
CA TRP A 106 -19.76 -6.77 5.82
C TRP A 106 -18.48 -6.27 6.49
N ILE A 107 -18.50 -6.08 7.81
CA ILE A 107 -17.40 -5.50 8.57
C ILE A 107 -16.44 -6.60 8.99
N CYS A 108 -15.14 -6.38 8.75
CA CYS A 108 -14.07 -7.28 9.18
C CYS A 108 -14.12 -7.57 10.69
N SER A 109 -14.26 -8.85 11.05
CA SER A 109 -14.25 -9.32 12.45
C SER A 109 -12.96 -8.98 13.21
N ILE A 110 -11.84 -8.80 12.50
CA ILE A 110 -10.54 -8.45 13.08
C ILE A 110 -10.47 -6.97 13.43
N CYS A 111 -10.83 -6.11 12.47
CA CYS A 111 -10.73 -4.65 12.63
C CYS A 111 -11.92 -4.07 13.39
N LYS A 112 -13.04 -4.79 13.44
CA LYS A 112 -14.28 -4.43 14.13
C LYS A 112 -14.71 -3.00 13.78
N GLU A 113 -14.87 -2.17 14.81
CA GLU A 113 -15.39 -0.82 14.69
C GLU A 113 -14.36 0.24 14.24
N ARG A 114 -13.11 -0.16 13.96
CA ARG A 114 -12.04 0.77 13.56
C ARG A 114 -12.41 1.51 12.27
N ILE A 115 -12.37 2.84 12.35
CA ILE A 115 -12.59 3.76 11.24
C ILE A 115 -11.28 4.05 10.51
N TYR A 116 -11.37 4.22 9.19
CA TYR A 116 -10.27 4.57 8.29
C TYR A 116 -10.59 5.86 7.53
N ASP A 117 -9.54 6.45 6.93
CA ASP A 117 -9.57 7.71 6.19
C ASP A 117 -10.23 8.85 6.97
N ASN A 118 -11.25 9.49 6.39
CA ASN A 118 -11.97 10.62 6.98
C ASN A 118 -13.03 10.21 8.04
N GLY A 119 -12.99 8.96 8.50
CA GLY A 119 -13.88 8.44 9.54
C GLY A 119 -15.13 7.71 9.03
N ASN A 120 -15.35 7.66 7.71
CA ASN A 120 -16.52 7.01 7.12
C ASN A 120 -16.25 5.61 6.56
N TRP A 121 -15.02 5.10 6.66
CA TRP A 121 -14.64 3.83 6.06
C TRP A 121 -14.32 2.77 7.11
N ARG A 122 -14.64 1.51 6.81
CA ARG A 122 -14.42 0.34 7.67
C ARG A 122 -13.74 -0.74 6.86
N CYS A 123 -12.90 -1.55 7.51
CA CYS A 123 -12.27 -2.71 6.85
C CYS A 123 -13.36 -3.70 6.40
N ALA A 124 -13.33 -4.11 5.14
CA ALA A 124 -14.24 -5.10 4.59
C ALA A 124 -13.93 -6.50 5.14
N SER A 125 -14.96 -7.31 5.35
CA SER A 125 -14.83 -8.72 5.72
C SER A 125 -14.38 -9.60 4.56
N GLU A 126 -13.90 -10.81 4.87
CA GLU A 126 -13.60 -11.82 3.86
C GLU A 126 -14.84 -12.19 3.04
N GLU A 127 -16.00 -12.33 3.69
CA GLU A 127 -17.28 -12.59 3.00
C GLU A 127 -17.64 -11.47 2.01
N ALA A 128 -17.44 -10.21 2.38
CA ALA A 128 -17.70 -9.08 1.49
C ALA A 128 -16.79 -9.12 0.27
N ILE A 129 -15.50 -9.41 0.47
CA ILE A 129 -14.54 -9.55 -0.63
C ILE A 129 -14.92 -10.73 -1.53
N LYS A 130 -15.27 -11.89 -0.95
CA LYS A 130 -15.75 -13.07 -1.72
C LYS A 130 -16.97 -12.77 -2.56
N TYR A 131 -17.96 -12.08 -1.98
CA TYR A 131 -19.17 -11.70 -2.69
C TYR A 131 -18.86 -10.80 -3.89
N MET A 132 -18.01 -9.79 -3.69
CA MET A 132 -17.69 -8.79 -4.73
C MET A 132 -16.71 -9.31 -5.78
N MET A 133 -15.84 -10.26 -5.43
CA MET A 133 -14.88 -10.84 -6.37
C MET A 133 -15.44 -12.02 -7.16
N ASP A 134 -16.48 -12.70 -6.68
CA ASP A 134 -17.14 -13.75 -7.45
C ASP A 134 -17.88 -13.14 -8.65
N PRO A 135 -17.38 -13.33 -9.89
CA PRO A 135 -17.96 -12.69 -11.08
C PRO A 135 -19.43 -13.04 -11.26
N ARG A 136 -19.89 -14.22 -10.80
CA ARG A 136 -21.27 -14.69 -10.95
C ARG A 136 -22.30 -13.82 -10.25
N ASN A 137 -21.89 -13.11 -9.21
CA ASN A 137 -22.74 -12.13 -8.53
C ASN A 137 -22.99 -10.89 -9.38
N SER A 138 -22.10 -10.60 -10.32
CA SER A 138 -22.17 -9.41 -11.17
C SER A 138 -22.42 -9.69 -12.66
N ILE A 139 -22.52 -10.96 -13.08
CA ILE A 139 -23.03 -11.33 -14.41
C ILE A 139 -24.57 -11.21 -14.42
N ASN A 140 -25.03 -9.97 -14.29
CA ASN A 140 -26.43 -9.59 -14.32
C ASN A 140 -26.54 -8.18 -14.91
N GLU A 141 -27.73 -7.75 -15.34
CA GLU A 141 -27.91 -6.47 -16.04
C GLU A 141 -27.49 -5.26 -15.19
N SER A 142 -27.60 -5.32 -13.88
CA SER A 142 -27.25 -4.21 -12.98
C SER A 142 -25.75 -3.98 -12.91
N ASP A 143 -24.97 -5.05 -12.78
CA ASP A 143 -23.60 -4.94 -12.28
C ASP A 143 -22.54 -5.33 -13.34
N ILE A 144 -22.95 -5.85 -14.50
CA ILE A 144 -22.04 -6.34 -15.56
C ILE A 144 -21.09 -5.26 -16.09
N PHE A 145 -21.48 -3.99 -16.02
CA PHE A 145 -20.68 -2.88 -16.56
C PHE A 145 -19.36 -2.63 -15.83
N GLN A 146 -19.16 -3.23 -14.66
CA GLN A 146 -17.82 -3.27 -14.05
C GLN A 146 -16.80 -4.08 -14.86
N PHE A 147 -17.29 -4.99 -15.73
CA PHE A 147 -16.48 -5.83 -16.61
C PHE A 147 -16.35 -5.25 -18.02
N GLU A 148 -16.99 -4.12 -18.34
CA GLU A 148 -16.93 -3.55 -19.68
C GLU A 148 -15.50 -3.18 -20.06
N GLU A 149 -15.09 -3.58 -21.26
CA GLU A 149 -13.81 -3.22 -21.86
C GLU A 149 -13.77 -1.71 -22.11
N LEU A 150 -12.88 -1.03 -21.41
CA LEU A 150 -12.76 0.43 -21.37
C LEU A 150 -11.81 0.98 -22.43
N THR A 151 -11.31 0.13 -23.32
CA THR A 151 -10.57 0.60 -24.51
C THR A 151 -11.53 1.32 -25.46
N LYS A 152 -11.00 2.16 -26.35
CA LYS A 152 -11.79 3.00 -27.24
C LYS A 152 -12.88 2.19 -27.97
N THR A 153 -14.09 2.74 -27.92
CA THR A 153 -15.21 2.40 -28.78
C THR A 153 -15.60 3.62 -29.60
N GLU A 154 -16.17 3.43 -30.79
CA GLU A 154 -16.74 4.53 -31.57
C GLU A 154 -17.85 5.20 -30.75
N THR A 155 -17.62 6.45 -30.35
CA THR A 155 -18.52 7.21 -29.48
C THR A 155 -18.98 8.47 -30.18
N ASP A 156 -20.30 8.64 -30.34
CA ASP A 156 -20.87 9.86 -30.90
C ASP A 156 -20.68 11.03 -29.92
N ILE A 157 -20.32 12.20 -30.45
CA ILE A 157 -20.14 13.40 -29.62
C ILE A 157 -21.42 13.81 -28.91
N ASN A 158 -22.59 13.54 -29.49
CA ASN A 158 -23.86 13.84 -28.82
C ASN A 158 -24.10 12.96 -27.60
N THR A 159 -23.58 11.72 -27.60
CA THR A 159 -23.58 10.87 -26.40
C THR A 159 -22.83 11.56 -25.27
N ILE A 160 -21.60 12.05 -25.53
CA ILE A 160 -20.81 12.76 -24.52
C ILE A 160 -21.49 14.06 -24.08
N LYS A 161 -22.02 14.86 -24.99
CA LYS A 161 -22.78 16.08 -24.66
C LYS A 161 -23.96 15.80 -23.72
N ASN A 162 -24.70 14.73 -23.97
CA ASN A 162 -25.82 14.34 -23.10
C ASN A 162 -25.34 13.94 -21.70
N MET A 163 -24.17 13.32 -21.59
CA MET A 163 -23.59 12.93 -20.31
C MET A 163 -23.03 14.10 -19.51
N THR A 164 -22.41 15.07 -20.18
CA THR A 164 -21.79 16.24 -19.54
C THR A 164 -22.80 17.33 -19.21
N THR A 165 -23.98 17.33 -19.85
CA THR A 165 -25.04 18.32 -19.61
C THR A 165 -25.43 18.38 -18.13
N GLY A 166 -25.42 19.59 -17.57
CA GLY A 166 -25.72 19.82 -16.15
C GLY A 166 -24.61 19.38 -15.19
N THR A 167 -23.40 19.16 -15.69
CA THR A 167 -22.21 18.85 -14.89
C THR A 167 -21.10 19.88 -15.11
N PHE A 168 -20.06 19.86 -14.27
CA PHE A 168 -18.86 20.69 -14.43
C PHE A 168 -18.06 20.38 -15.71
N LEU A 169 -18.39 19.30 -16.42
CA LEU A 169 -17.75 18.88 -17.67
C LEU A 169 -18.42 19.47 -18.92
N ALA A 170 -19.55 20.16 -18.77
CA ALA A 170 -20.23 20.79 -19.90
C ALA A 170 -19.30 21.81 -20.58
N GLY A 171 -19.12 21.69 -21.90
CA GLY A 171 -18.21 22.49 -22.71
C GLY A 171 -16.81 21.91 -22.90
N TYR A 172 -16.48 20.77 -22.27
CA TYR A 172 -15.19 20.07 -22.42
C TYR A 172 -15.29 18.75 -23.21
N GLU A 173 -16.42 18.52 -23.89
CA GLU A 173 -16.72 17.24 -24.55
C GLU A 173 -15.69 16.88 -25.61
N GLN A 174 -15.27 17.87 -26.40
CA GLN A 174 -14.31 17.66 -27.49
C GLN A 174 -12.94 17.25 -26.93
N ALA A 175 -12.46 17.93 -25.89
CA ALA A 175 -11.19 17.59 -25.24
C ALA A 175 -11.22 16.18 -24.63
N ILE A 176 -12.35 15.79 -24.02
CA ILE A 176 -12.55 14.44 -23.50
C ILE A 176 -12.48 13.41 -24.64
N ILE A 177 -13.21 13.61 -25.73
CA ILE A 177 -13.24 12.69 -26.88
C ILE A 177 -11.85 12.59 -27.52
N ASP A 178 -11.23 13.71 -27.84
CA ASP A 178 -9.96 13.74 -28.56
C ASP A 178 -8.84 13.07 -27.75
N THR A 179 -8.77 13.40 -26.45
CA THR A 179 -7.76 12.80 -25.58
C THR A 179 -8.04 11.31 -25.33
N SER A 180 -9.30 10.92 -25.12
CA SER A 180 -9.66 9.51 -24.95
C SER A 180 -9.34 8.70 -26.20
N ASN A 181 -9.68 9.23 -27.39
CA ASN A 181 -9.39 8.59 -28.67
C ASN A 181 -7.90 8.43 -28.91
N SER A 182 -7.11 9.47 -28.63
CA SER A 182 -5.65 9.45 -28.79
C SER A 182 -4.97 8.44 -27.86
N ASN A 183 -5.61 8.11 -26.73
CA ASN A 183 -5.12 7.17 -25.74
C ASN A 183 -5.83 5.80 -25.79
N ASN A 184 -6.62 5.51 -26.82
CA ASN A 184 -7.39 4.27 -26.92
C ASN A 184 -8.27 3.98 -25.68
N VAL A 185 -8.92 5.00 -25.13
CA VAL A 185 -9.83 4.91 -23.96
C VAL A 185 -11.28 5.23 -24.36
N ASN A 186 -12.24 4.57 -23.73
CA ASN A 186 -13.67 4.86 -23.85
C ASN A 186 -14.01 6.20 -23.18
N ALA A 187 -14.50 7.17 -23.97
CA ALA A 187 -14.83 8.52 -23.50
C ALA A 187 -16.02 8.55 -22.53
N CYS A 188 -17.02 7.67 -22.70
CA CYS A 188 -18.15 7.56 -21.78
C CYS A 188 -17.67 7.14 -20.38
N TYR A 189 -16.72 6.22 -20.33
CA TYR A 189 -16.08 5.83 -19.07
C TYR A 189 -15.34 6.99 -18.40
N ILE A 190 -14.60 7.80 -19.16
CA ILE A 190 -13.92 8.97 -18.60
C ILE A 190 -14.91 9.95 -17.95
N VAL A 191 -16.03 10.23 -18.61
CA VAL A 191 -17.07 11.11 -18.06
C VAL A 191 -17.69 10.50 -16.80
N ALA A 192 -18.03 9.20 -16.83
CA ALA A 192 -18.58 8.50 -15.67
C ALA A 192 -17.62 8.57 -14.47
N ARG A 193 -16.33 8.33 -14.68
CA ARG A 193 -15.29 8.43 -13.65
C ARG A 193 -15.17 9.85 -13.09
N LEU A 194 -15.08 10.86 -13.96
CA LEU A 194 -14.97 12.25 -13.50
C LEU A 194 -16.18 12.69 -12.67
N ILE A 195 -17.39 12.25 -13.02
CA ILE A 195 -18.60 12.52 -12.24
C ILE A 195 -18.56 11.78 -10.89
N GLN A 196 -18.09 10.53 -10.85
CA GLN A 196 -17.93 9.78 -9.62
C GLN A 196 -16.90 10.42 -8.68
N GLU A 197 -15.76 10.85 -9.22
CA GLU A 197 -14.63 11.43 -8.48
C GLU A 197 -14.90 12.85 -7.98
N GLN A 198 -15.66 13.64 -8.73
CA GLN A 198 -15.83 15.08 -8.47
C GLN A 198 -17.27 15.49 -8.13
N GLY A 199 -18.23 14.58 -8.26
CA GLY A 199 -19.65 14.90 -8.27
C GLY A 199 -20.05 15.70 -9.51
N LYS A 200 -21.37 15.87 -9.71
CA LYS A 200 -21.88 16.63 -10.88
C LYS A 200 -21.42 18.09 -10.89
N THR A 201 -21.26 18.71 -9.74
CA THR A 201 -20.90 20.13 -9.61
C THR A 201 -19.39 20.38 -9.61
N GLY A 202 -18.56 19.34 -9.59
CA GLY A 202 -17.14 19.46 -9.33
C GLY A 202 -16.81 19.74 -7.86
N THR A 203 -15.51 19.81 -7.55
CA THR A 203 -14.99 20.08 -6.20
C THR A 203 -14.02 21.28 -6.21
N VAL A 204 -13.41 21.57 -5.05
CA VAL A 204 -12.30 22.54 -4.96
C VAL A 204 -11.22 22.24 -5.99
N LEU A 205 -10.88 20.97 -6.19
CA LEU A 205 -9.82 20.54 -7.11
C LEU A 205 -10.13 20.82 -8.58
N THR A 206 -11.40 20.95 -8.99
CA THR A 206 -11.79 21.25 -10.37
C THR A 206 -12.21 22.69 -10.59
N SER A 207 -12.23 23.51 -9.55
CA SER A 207 -12.75 24.88 -9.61
C SER A 207 -11.74 25.93 -10.10
N GLY A 208 -10.44 25.64 -9.99
CA GLY A 208 -9.36 26.61 -10.24
C GLY A 208 -9.24 27.70 -9.18
N LYS A 209 -10.06 27.68 -8.12
CA LYS A 209 -10.05 28.69 -7.05
C LYS A 209 -8.91 28.50 -6.05
N GLY A 210 -8.19 27.38 -6.14
CA GLY A 210 -7.20 26.99 -5.14
C GLY A 210 -7.83 26.66 -3.78
N TYR A 211 -7.01 26.54 -2.75
CA TYR A 211 -7.45 26.32 -1.36
C TYR A 211 -6.73 27.30 -0.43
N ASN A 212 -7.49 28.08 0.36
CA ASN A 212 -6.96 29.11 1.25
C ASN A 212 -5.95 30.07 0.56
N GLY A 213 -6.24 30.47 -0.68
CA GLY A 213 -5.39 31.36 -1.48
C GLY A 213 -4.17 30.69 -2.15
N GLN A 214 -3.92 29.40 -1.88
CA GLN A 214 -2.82 28.66 -2.48
C GLN A 214 -3.27 27.93 -3.76
N TYR A 215 -2.36 27.85 -4.74
CA TYR A 215 -2.56 27.14 -6.02
C TYR A 215 -3.79 27.61 -6.84
N VAL A 216 -4.12 28.90 -6.77
CA VAL A 216 -5.14 29.50 -7.65
C VAL A 216 -4.73 29.32 -9.12
N GLY A 217 -5.68 28.91 -9.98
CA GLY A 217 -5.46 28.65 -11.40
C GLY A 217 -5.05 27.21 -11.72
N TYR A 218 -4.91 26.32 -10.73
CA TYR A 218 -4.60 24.91 -10.95
C TYR A 218 -5.82 24.00 -10.76
N TYR A 219 -5.87 22.92 -11.54
CA TYR A 219 -7.00 22.00 -11.64
C TYR A 219 -6.53 20.56 -11.53
N ASN A 220 -7.24 19.71 -10.77
CA ASN A 220 -6.97 18.28 -10.62
C ASN A 220 -8.28 17.48 -10.73
N ALA A 221 -8.65 17.09 -11.95
CA ALA A 221 -9.91 16.40 -12.23
C ALA A 221 -9.94 14.93 -11.76
N PHE A 222 -8.77 14.32 -11.56
CA PHE A 222 -8.64 12.89 -11.20
C PHE A 222 -8.07 12.67 -9.79
N ASN A 223 -8.17 13.68 -8.91
CA ASN A 223 -7.72 13.60 -7.51
C ASN A 223 -6.26 13.11 -7.36
N ARG A 224 -5.41 13.36 -8.36
CA ARG A 224 -4.09 12.76 -8.42
C ARG A 224 -3.17 13.36 -7.37
N GLY A 225 -2.60 12.51 -6.53
CA GLY A 225 -1.75 12.95 -5.41
C GLY A 225 -2.53 13.65 -4.29
N ALA A 226 -3.87 13.61 -4.32
CA ALA A 226 -4.71 14.14 -3.25
C ALA A 226 -4.76 13.14 -2.09
N SER A 227 -3.72 13.14 -1.26
CA SER A 227 -3.58 12.24 -0.10
C SER A 227 -3.23 13.02 1.16
N GLY A 228 -3.54 12.44 2.32
CA GLY A 228 -3.22 13.04 3.62
C GLY A 228 -4.23 12.68 4.69
N ASN A 229 -3.91 13.05 5.93
CA ASN A 229 -4.73 12.76 7.10
C ASN A 229 -5.77 13.85 7.43
N SER A 230 -5.85 14.90 6.61
CA SER A 230 -6.83 15.99 6.76
C SER A 230 -7.31 16.47 5.39
N THR A 231 -8.50 17.07 5.34
CA THR A 231 -9.06 17.67 4.12
C THR A 231 -8.11 18.70 3.50
N GLU A 232 -7.48 19.53 4.32
CA GLU A 232 -6.50 20.53 3.87
C GLU A 232 -5.28 19.87 3.21
N ALA A 233 -4.70 18.84 3.83
CA ALA A 233 -3.56 18.13 3.26
C ALA A 233 -3.91 17.47 1.92
N ILE A 234 -5.08 16.82 1.85
CA ILE A 234 -5.59 16.19 0.62
C ILE A 234 -5.71 17.22 -0.51
N LEU A 235 -6.33 18.37 -0.23
CA LEU A 235 -6.56 19.41 -1.24
C LEU A 235 -5.25 20.07 -1.69
N LEU A 236 -4.37 20.45 -0.75
CA LEU A 236 -3.11 21.09 -1.07
C LEU A 236 -2.16 20.14 -1.81
N ASN A 237 -2.06 18.87 -1.42
CA ASN A 237 -1.23 17.88 -2.12
C ASN A 237 -1.75 17.60 -3.54
N GLY A 238 -3.08 17.54 -3.71
CA GLY A 238 -3.70 17.42 -5.02
C GLY A 238 -3.43 18.63 -5.92
N LEU A 239 -3.51 19.85 -5.39
CA LEU A 239 -3.24 21.08 -6.13
C LEU A 239 -1.74 21.27 -6.41
N ALA A 240 -0.86 20.90 -5.49
CA ALA A 240 0.59 20.87 -5.71
C ALA A 240 0.95 19.90 -6.85
N THR A 241 0.27 18.75 -6.91
CA THR A 241 0.39 17.83 -8.05
C THR A 241 -0.09 18.49 -9.34
N ALA A 242 -1.24 19.16 -9.36
CA ALA A 242 -1.70 19.88 -10.54
C ALA A 242 -0.69 20.94 -11.03
N GLN A 243 -0.06 21.67 -10.10
CA GLN A 243 1.01 22.61 -10.43
C GLN A 243 2.22 21.93 -11.05
N LYS A 244 2.70 20.82 -10.44
CA LYS A 244 3.84 20.05 -10.96
C LYS A 244 3.63 19.58 -12.40
N TYR A 245 2.39 19.25 -12.77
CA TYR A 245 2.04 18.78 -14.11
C TYR A 245 1.55 19.89 -15.04
N GLY A 246 1.55 21.15 -14.60
CA GLY A 246 1.18 22.29 -15.44
C GLY A 246 -0.31 22.32 -15.81
N TRP A 247 -1.18 21.77 -14.96
CA TRP A 247 -2.64 21.74 -15.17
C TRP A 247 -3.28 23.10 -14.84
N THR A 248 -2.96 24.09 -15.65
CA THR A 248 -3.38 25.50 -15.51
C THR A 248 -4.79 25.79 -16.06
N SER A 249 -5.52 24.75 -16.47
CA SER A 249 -6.91 24.82 -16.91
C SER A 249 -7.59 23.47 -16.63
N LEU A 250 -8.91 23.47 -16.53
CA LEU A 250 -9.67 22.23 -16.35
C LEU A 250 -9.45 21.27 -17.53
N GLU A 251 -9.41 21.78 -18.77
CA GLU A 251 -9.10 21.01 -19.96
C GLU A 251 -7.75 20.26 -19.85
N LYS A 252 -6.67 20.97 -19.48
CA LYS A 252 -5.35 20.35 -19.30
C LYS A 252 -5.34 19.27 -18.21
N SER A 253 -6.10 19.50 -17.15
CA SER A 253 -6.26 18.54 -16.05
C SER A 253 -7.00 17.28 -16.49
N ILE A 254 -8.06 17.45 -17.27
CA ILE A 254 -8.82 16.35 -17.88
C ILE A 254 -7.90 15.56 -18.81
N SER A 255 -7.26 16.22 -19.78
CA SER A 255 -6.39 15.54 -20.73
C SER A 255 -5.22 14.81 -20.06
N GLY A 256 -4.49 15.49 -19.18
CA GLY A 256 -3.36 14.88 -18.47
C GLY A 256 -3.75 13.75 -17.52
N GLY A 257 -4.97 13.76 -16.99
CA GLY A 257 -5.50 12.66 -16.21
C GLY A 257 -5.94 11.45 -17.05
N ILE A 258 -6.51 11.69 -18.24
CA ILE A 258 -6.81 10.63 -19.22
C ILE A 258 -5.51 9.95 -19.65
N ASP A 259 -4.47 10.73 -20.00
CA ASP A 259 -3.14 10.20 -20.35
C ASP A 259 -2.58 9.32 -19.23
N PHE A 260 -2.73 9.75 -17.97
CA PHE A 260 -2.29 9.00 -16.82
C PHE A 260 -3.03 7.67 -16.68
N ILE A 261 -4.37 7.68 -16.70
CA ILE A 261 -5.18 6.46 -16.54
C ILE A 261 -4.91 5.47 -17.68
N ALA A 262 -4.83 5.97 -18.92
CA ALA A 262 -4.53 5.14 -20.07
C ALA A 262 -3.20 4.41 -19.88
N ASN A 263 -2.13 5.14 -19.56
CA ASN A 263 -0.79 4.58 -19.47
C ASN A 263 -0.52 3.78 -18.19
N GLN A 264 -1.20 4.08 -17.09
CA GLN A 264 -0.99 3.36 -15.83
C GLN A 264 -1.89 2.16 -15.62
N TYR A 265 -3.00 2.04 -16.36
CA TYR A 265 -3.98 0.97 -16.16
C TYR A 265 -4.39 0.29 -17.47
N ILE A 266 -4.97 1.04 -18.42
CA ILE A 266 -5.53 0.46 -19.66
C ILE A 266 -4.43 -0.19 -20.51
N HIS A 267 -3.38 0.56 -20.86
CA HIS A 267 -2.23 0.05 -21.62
C HIS A 267 -1.44 -1.02 -20.86
N LYS A 268 -1.72 -1.19 -19.57
CA LYS A 268 -1.12 -2.20 -18.72
C LYS A 268 -1.92 -3.49 -18.62
N GLY A 269 -3.10 -3.59 -19.21
CA GLY A 269 -3.94 -4.80 -19.18
C GLY A 269 -5.15 -4.71 -18.26
N GLN A 270 -5.21 -3.70 -17.38
CA GLN A 270 -6.36 -3.43 -16.49
C GLN A 270 -7.50 -2.72 -17.24
N ASN A 271 -8.01 -3.42 -18.25
CA ASN A 271 -8.92 -2.91 -19.27
C ASN A 271 -10.39 -2.81 -18.85
N ASN A 272 -10.72 -3.06 -17.57
CA ASN A 272 -12.04 -2.81 -17.01
C ASN A 272 -11.97 -2.39 -15.54
N LEU A 273 -13.08 -1.92 -14.99
CA LEU A 273 -13.16 -1.41 -13.62
C LEU A 273 -12.81 -2.50 -12.59
N TYR A 274 -13.24 -3.75 -12.82
CA TYR A 274 -12.92 -4.87 -11.96
C TYR A 274 -11.41 -5.13 -11.88
N LEU A 275 -10.71 -5.18 -13.02
CA LEU A 275 -9.27 -5.39 -13.09
C LEU A 275 -8.49 -4.20 -12.52
N GLN A 276 -9.00 -2.99 -12.63
CA GLN A 276 -8.42 -1.82 -11.94
C GLN A 276 -8.57 -1.90 -10.42
N LYS A 277 -9.67 -2.49 -9.91
CA LYS A 277 -9.90 -2.64 -8.47
C LYS A 277 -9.12 -3.79 -7.84
N PHE A 278 -9.04 -4.94 -8.53
CA PHE A 278 -8.48 -6.16 -7.94
C PHE A 278 -7.12 -6.58 -8.50
N ASP A 279 -6.72 -6.08 -9.67
CA ASP A 279 -5.40 -6.32 -10.27
C ASP A 279 -5.06 -7.82 -10.39
N VAL A 280 -5.98 -8.56 -11.02
CA VAL A 280 -5.91 -10.02 -11.22
C VAL A 280 -5.46 -10.42 -12.63
N GLU A 281 -4.96 -9.47 -13.41
CA GLU A 281 -4.39 -9.67 -14.74
C GLU A 281 -2.85 -9.66 -14.63
N THR A 282 -2.16 -10.53 -15.35
CA THR A 282 -0.73 -10.82 -15.10
C THR A 282 0.27 -9.94 -15.85
N THR A 283 -0.18 -8.92 -16.60
CA THR A 283 0.68 -8.15 -17.49
C THR A 283 1.73 -7.34 -16.72
N ASN A 284 1.46 -6.91 -15.48
CA ASN A 284 2.36 -6.05 -14.70
C ASN A 284 2.50 -6.43 -13.21
N GLY A 285 2.30 -7.70 -12.87
CA GLY A 285 2.23 -8.17 -11.49
C GLY A 285 0.79 -8.49 -11.08
N LEU A 286 0.56 -8.76 -9.79
CA LEU A 286 -0.79 -9.02 -9.27
C LEU A 286 -0.98 -8.29 -7.93
N TYR A 287 -2.22 -7.85 -7.66
CA TYR A 287 -2.67 -7.27 -6.39
C TYR A 287 -1.90 -6.03 -5.89
N SER A 288 -1.19 -5.34 -6.77
CA SER A 288 -0.22 -4.28 -6.41
C SER A 288 -0.53 -2.93 -7.04
N ASN A 289 -1.14 -2.92 -8.24
CA ASN A 289 -1.53 -1.72 -8.97
C ASN A 289 -3.05 -1.49 -8.91
N GLN A 290 -3.63 -1.56 -7.70
CA GLN A 290 -5.06 -1.33 -7.51
C GLN A 290 -5.36 0.17 -7.43
N TYR A 291 -6.33 0.61 -8.22
CA TYR A 291 -6.69 2.03 -8.33
C TYR A 291 -7.26 2.59 -7.01
N MET A 292 -7.95 1.77 -6.21
CA MET A 292 -8.61 2.23 -4.98
C MET A 292 -8.90 1.13 -3.96
N GLN A 293 -9.02 1.54 -2.68
CA GLN A 293 -9.36 0.66 -1.56
C GLN A 293 -10.86 0.41 -1.40
N ASN A 294 -11.74 1.26 -1.95
CA ASN A 294 -13.19 1.08 -1.86
C ASN A 294 -13.62 -0.21 -2.58
N LEU A 295 -14.11 -1.19 -1.83
CA LEU A 295 -14.53 -2.49 -2.33
C LEU A 295 -15.69 -2.39 -3.34
N MET A 296 -16.56 -1.39 -3.20
CA MET A 296 -17.74 -1.20 -4.05
C MET A 296 -17.46 -0.37 -5.30
N ALA A 297 -16.23 0.10 -5.52
CA ALA A 297 -15.97 1.11 -6.52
C ALA A 297 -16.23 0.63 -7.95
N ALA A 298 -15.77 -0.58 -8.31
CA ALA A 298 -15.96 -1.11 -9.65
C ALA A 298 -17.46 -1.27 -10.00
N GLU A 299 -18.27 -1.76 -9.04
CA GLU A 299 -19.72 -1.86 -9.19
C GLU A 299 -20.38 -0.48 -9.32
N ASN A 300 -20.03 0.48 -8.46
CA ASN A 300 -20.62 1.83 -8.48
C ASN A 300 -20.28 2.62 -9.75
N GLU A 301 -19.02 2.57 -10.19
CA GLU A 301 -18.60 3.18 -11.46
C GLU A 301 -19.27 2.46 -12.64
N GLY A 302 -19.38 1.14 -12.60
CA GLY A 302 -20.10 0.34 -13.59
C GLY A 302 -21.58 0.73 -13.66
N LEU A 303 -22.25 0.93 -12.53
CA LEU A 303 -23.63 1.41 -12.47
C LEU A 303 -23.77 2.82 -13.06
N THR A 304 -22.80 3.70 -12.82
CA THR A 304 -22.78 5.05 -13.42
C THR A 304 -22.63 4.97 -14.94
N LEU A 305 -21.78 4.07 -15.44
CA LEU A 305 -21.61 3.79 -16.87
C LEU A 305 -22.86 3.15 -17.50
N LYS A 306 -23.51 2.22 -16.80
CA LYS A 306 -24.81 1.67 -17.22
C LYS A 306 -25.87 2.76 -17.34
N ASN A 307 -26.04 3.58 -16.30
CA ASN A 307 -27.05 4.62 -16.26
C ASN A 307 -26.83 5.64 -17.37
N THR A 308 -25.57 5.91 -17.68
CA THR A 308 -25.16 6.67 -18.86
C THR A 308 -25.75 6.08 -20.14
N TYR A 309 -25.44 4.81 -20.45
CA TYR A 309 -25.93 4.20 -21.69
C TYR A 309 -27.45 4.06 -21.72
N LYS A 310 -28.09 3.87 -20.57
CA LYS A 310 -29.54 3.89 -20.45
C LYS A 310 -30.10 5.26 -20.83
N ASN A 311 -29.52 6.34 -20.31
CA ASN A 311 -29.98 7.71 -20.58
C ASN A 311 -29.72 8.15 -22.02
N THR A 312 -28.73 7.57 -22.70
CA THR A 312 -28.42 7.83 -24.11
C THR A 312 -29.04 6.81 -25.07
N ASN A 313 -29.93 5.94 -24.59
CA ASN A 313 -30.56 4.85 -25.35
C ASN A 313 -29.56 3.92 -26.05
N SER A 314 -28.36 3.78 -25.49
CA SER A 314 -27.25 3.00 -26.03
C SER A 314 -27.09 1.62 -25.38
N MET A 315 -27.97 1.23 -24.46
CA MET A 315 -27.92 -0.11 -23.81
C MET A 315 -27.95 -1.27 -24.81
N SER A 316 -28.61 -1.11 -25.97
CA SER A 316 -28.70 -2.13 -27.02
C SER A 316 -27.51 -2.11 -27.99
N SER A 317 -26.56 -1.19 -27.83
CA SER A 317 -25.35 -1.11 -28.63
C SER A 317 -24.39 -2.26 -28.34
N ALA A 318 -23.33 -2.38 -29.14
CA ALA A 318 -22.28 -3.35 -28.87
C ALA A 318 -21.44 -2.91 -27.66
N HIS A 319 -21.51 -3.67 -26.58
CA HIS A 319 -20.63 -3.58 -25.41
C HIS A 319 -19.84 -4.88 -25.29
N THR A 320 -18.55 -4.80 -24.96
CA THR A 320 -17.73 -6.00 -24.74
C THR A 320 -17.41 -6.10 -23.26
N PHE A 321 -17.71 -7.24 -22.64
CA PHE A 321 -17.43 -7.50 -21.22
C PHE A 321 -16.34 -8.54 -21.07
N ILE A 322 -15.28 -8.21 -20.32
CA ILE A 322 -14.18 -9.11 -19.98
C ILE A 322 -14.40 -9.64 -18.57
N ILE A 323 -14.81 -10.90 -18.44
CA ILE A 323 -15.17 -11.52 -17.17
C ILE A 323 -14.01 -12.41 -16.69
N PRO A 324 -13.34 -12.09 -15.58
CA PRO A 324 -12.34 -12.96 -14.99
C PRO A 324 -12.98 -14.18 -14.33
N VAL A 325 -12.38 -15.35 -14.51
CA VAL A 325 -12.74 -16.58 -13.79
C VAL A 325 -11.52 -17.16 -13.07
N TYR A 326 -11.78 -17.81 -11.94
CA TYR A 326 -10.74 -18.31 -11.03
C TYR A 326 -10.81 -19.84 -10.94
N GLU A 327 -9.68 -20.49 -10.74
CA GLU A 327 -9.66 -21.91 -10.39
C GLU A 327 -10.23 -22.11 -8.99
N ASN A 328 -10.81 -23.29 -8.74
CA ASN A 328 -11.37 -23.67 -7.43
C ASN A 328 -12.42 -22.69 -6.86
N MET A 329 -13.21 -22.06 -7.73
CA MET A 329 -14.38 -21.27 -7.33
C MET A 329 -15.37 -22.11 -6.53
N PRO A 330 -16.13 -21.51 -5.58
CA PRO A 330 -17.12 -22.24 -4.82
C PRO A 330 -18.23 -22.77 -5.73
N LYS A 331 -18.78 -23.95 -5.38
CA LYS A 331 -19.82 -24.63 -6.18
C LYS A 331 -21.08 -23.77 -6.38
N ALA A 332 -21.42 -22.97 -5.37
CA ALA A 332 -22.48 -21.98 -5.44
C ALA A 332 -21.89 -20.56 -5.47
N ASP A 333 -22.67 -19.61 -5.96
CA ASP A 333 -22.37 -18.19 -5.90
C ASP A 333 -22.11 -17.77 -4.44
N CYS A 334 -21.08 -16.96 -4.21
CA CYS A 334 -20.83 -16.40 -2.88
C CYS A 334 -22.05 -15.60 -2.41
N ALA A 335 -22.57 -15.92 -1.23
CA ALA A 335 -23.74 -15.23 -0.68
C ALA A 335 -23.42 -13.78 -0.33
N ARG A 336 -24.40 -12.87 -0.53
CA ARG A 336 -24.29 -11.49 -0.07
C ARG A 336 -24.21 -11.47 1.47
N PRO A 337 -23.21 -10.79 2.08
CA PRO A 337 -23.12 -10.74 3.53
C PRO A 337 -24.36 -10.12 4.18
N SER A 338 -24.73 -10.66 5.34
CA SER A 338 -25.85 -10.17 6.15
C SER A 338 -25.53 -8.84 6.81
N THR A 339 -26.50 -7.92 6.84
CA THR A 339 -26.35 -6.64 7.55
C THR A 339 -26.57 -6.73 9.06
N ASN A 340 -26.94 -7.91 9.57
CA ASN A 340 -27.26 -8.14 10.99
C ASN A 340 -26.41 -9.23 11.65
N GLY A 341 -25.53 -9.89 10.90
CA GLY A 341 -24.67 -10.97 11.41
C GLY A 341 -23.26 -10.51 11.76
N THR A 342 -22.46 -11.44 12.28
CA THR A 342 -20.99 -11.30 12.38
C THR A 342 -20.37 -11.89 11.12
N SER A 343 -19.28 -11.29 10.63
CA SER A 343 -18.58 -11.83 9.48
C SER A 343 -17.80 -13.09 9.86
N ASN A 344 -17.86 -14.11 9.01
CA ASN A 344 -16.98 -15.24 9.11
C ASN A 344 -15.67 -15.06 8.30
N VAL A 345 -14.63 -15.76 8.72
CA VAL A 345 -13.26 -15.76 8.26
C VAL A 345 -12.89 -17.22 8.10
N THR A 346 -12.85 -17.64 6.86
CA THR A 346 -12.48 -19.01 6.47
C THR A 346 -11.03 -19.10 6.03
N THR A 347 -10.40 -17.95 5.77
CA THR A 347 -8.96 -17.87 5.53
C THR A 347 -8.23 -18.16 6.84
N ASP A 348 -7.26 -19.06 6.80
CA ASP A 348 -6.45 -19.38 7.97
C ASP A 348 -5.51 -18.20 8.27
N LEU A 349 -5.95 -17.29 9.13
CA LEU A 349 -5.18 -16.13 9.56
C LEU A 349 -4.49 -16.40 10.89
N VAL A 350 -3.25 -15.94 10.99
CA VAL A 350 -2.46 -16.05 12.21
C VAL A 350 -1.95 -14.68 12.64
N ARG A 351 -2.07 -14.41 13.95
CA ARG A 351 -1.42 -13.27 14.60
C ARG A 351 -0.03 -13.68 15.05
N VAL A 352 0.96 -12.87 14.72
CA VAL A 352 2.36 -13.12 15.04
C VAL A 352 2.63 -12.73 16.49
N ASN A 353 2.93 -13.72 17.32
CA ASN A 353 3.23 -13.58 18.75
C ASN A 353 4.74 -13.78 18.99
N VAL A 354 5.51 -12.74 18.71
CA VAL A 354 6.97 -12.70 18.88
C VAL A 354 7.33 -11.55 19.83
N ASN A 355 8.53 -11.57 20.42
CA ASN A 355 8.98 -10.44 21.24
C ASN A 355 9.40 -9.24 20.38
N SER A 356 10.02 -9.51 19.23
CA SER A 356 10.47 -8.48 18.27
C SER A 356 10.07 -8.87 16.84
N THR A 357 10.78 -9.84 16.26
CA THR A 357 10.54 -10.33 14.89
C THR A 357 10.76 -11.82 14.77
N ILE A 358 10.15 -12.44 13.76
CA ILE A 358 10.50 -13.79 13.32
C ILE A 358 10.79 -13.80 11.82
N ARG A 359 11.76 -14.62 11.44
CA ARG A 359 12.28 -14.69 10.08
C ARG A 359 11.34 -15.46 9.17
N VAL A 360 10.99 -14.88 8.03
CA VAL A 360 10.35 -15.58 6.91
C VAL A 360 11.45 -16.15 6.02
N ARG A 361 11.47 -17.47 5.86
CA ARG A 361 12.49 -18.18 5.11
C ARG A 361 12.00 -18.58 3.72
N ASN A 362 12.92 -18.73 2.77
CA ASN A 362 12.60 -19.14 1.40
C ASN A 362 12.14 -20.60 1.27
N ALA A 363 12.43 -21.44 2.27
CA ALA A 363 12.07 -22.86 2.32
C ALA A 363 11.90 -23.31 3.78
N VAL A 364 11.31 -24.49 3.99
CA VAL A 364 11.23 -25.16 5.30
C VAL A 364 12.64 -25.29 5.89
N ASN A 365 12.85 -24.70 7.07
CA ASN A 365 14.17 -24.57 7.71
C ASN A 365 15.28 -23.98 6.81
N GLY A 366 14.93 -23.16 5.81
CA GLY A 366 15.88 -22.57 4.88
C GLY A 366 16.86 -21.56 5.53
N ASN A 367 18.04 -21.41 4.95
CA ASN A 367 19.04 -20.46 5.44
C ASN A 367 18.80 -19.03 4.94
N ASN A 368 18.09 -18.86 3.82
CA ASN A 368 17.85 -17.56 3.22
C ASN A 368 16.58 -16.92 3.78
N THR A 369 16.70 -15.64 4.12
CA THR A 369 15.60 -14.80 4.60
C THR A 369 14.94 -14.12 3.40
N VAL A 370 13.61 -14.24 3.31
CA VAL A 370 12.81 -13.53 2.30
C VAL A 370 11.97 -12.41 2.91
N GLY A 371 11.89 -12.35 4.24
CA GLY A 371 11.21 -11.28 4.96
C GLY A 371 11.26 -11.47 6.46
N TRP A 372 10.59 -10.58 7.18
CA TRP A 372 10.41 -10.63 8.63
C TRP A 372 8.95 -10.38 8.96
N LEU A 373 8.45 -11.06 9.99
CA LEU A 373 7.17 -10.77 10.62
C LEU A 373 7.42 -10.11 11.97
N TYR A 374 6.57 -9.14 12.30
CA TYR A 374 6.66 -8.35 13.53
C TYR A 374 5.60 -8.76 14.54
N LYS A 375 5.80 -8.39 15.81
CA LYS A 375 4.80 -8.59 16.86
C LYS A 375 3.44 -8.00 16.44
N ASP A 376 2.39 -8.77 16.68
CA ASP A 376 0.98 -8.49 16.38
C ASP A 376 0.63 -8.32 14.89
N GLU A 377 1.60 -8.51 13.98
CA GLU A 377 1.32 -8.58 12.55
C GLU A 377 0.36 -9.74 12.25
N ILE A 378 -0.62 -9.50 11.38
CA ILE A 378 -1.58 -10.52 10.97
C ILE A 378 -1.23 -10.92 9.54
N VAL A 379 -0.97 -12.21 9.36
CA VAL A 379 -0.62 -12.79 8.06
C VAL A 379 -1.52 -13.96 7.73
N THR A 380 -1.62 -14.26 6.45
CA THR A 380 -2.34 -15.44 5.98
C THR A 380 -1.42 -16.65 6.06
N ARG A 381 -1.88 -17.73 6.72
CA ARG A 381 -1.26 -19.05 6.64
C ARG A 381 -1.81 -19.77 5.40
N LEU A 382 -0.95 -19.93 4.40
CA LEU A 382 -1.28 -20.64 3.16
C LEU A 382 -1.21 -22.17 3.33
N GLU A 383 -0.28 -22.64 4.16
CA GLU A 383 -0.08 -24.07 4.41
C GLU A 383 0.29 -24.27 5.88
N LYS A 384 -0.44 -25.14 6.56
CA LYS A 384 -0.15 -25.55 7.93
C LYS A 384 0.68 -26.83 7.91
N ALA A 385 1.92 -26.76 8.40
CA ALA A 385 2.78 -27.94 8.39
C ALA A 385 2.22 -29.05 9.29
N THR A 386 2.22 -30.27 8.77
CA THR A 386 1.76 -31.49 9.46
C THR A 386 2.90 -32.23 10.15
N THR A 387 4.16 -31.97 9.78
CA THR A 387 5.36 -32.57 10.37
C THR A 387 6.36 -31.50 10.84
N LYS A 388 7.17 -31.85 11.83
CA LYS A 388 8.26 -30.98 12.31
C LYS A 388 9.51 -31.19 11.50
N VAL A 389 10.22 -30.09 11.22
CA VAL A 389 11.56 -30.10 10.63
C VAL A 389 12.47 -29.28 11.54
N ASN A 390 13.54 -29.91 12.01
CA ASN A 390 14.48 -29.33 12.97
C ASN A 390 13.78 -28.82 14.25
N GLY A 391 12.92 -29.64 14.85
CA GLY A 391 12.29 -29.35 16.14
C GLY A 391 11.13 -28.36 16.13
N THR A 392 10.64 -27.90 14.96
CA THR A 392 9.43 -27.05 14.89
C THR A 392 8.63 -27.27 13.60
N TYR A 393 7.38 -26.81 13.57
CA TYR A 393 6.53 -26.80 12.39
C TYR A 393 6.78 -25.53 11.57
N TRP A 394 6.93 -25.68 10.25
CA TRP A 394 7.19 -24.57 9.34
C TRP A 394 5.96 -24.27 8.50
N ASP A 395 5.11 -23.39 9.01
CA ASP A 395 3.92 -22.96 8.28
C ASP A 395 4.32 -22.02 7.14
N LYS A 396 3.68 -22.18 5.98
CA LYS A 396 3.85 -21.26 4.85
C LYS A 396 2.89 -20.09 5.05
N ILE A 397 3.42 -18.88 5.00
CA ILE A 397 2.67 -17.64 5.24
C ILE A 397 2.80 -16.68 4.06
N LYS A 398 1.87 -15.72 3.99
CA LYS A 398 1.87 -14.59 3.05
C LYS A 398 1.63 -13.28 3.79
N LYS A 399 2.52 -12.31 3.57
CA LYS A 399 2.40 -10.94 4.10
C LYS A 399 1.49 -10.09 3.22
N ALA A 400 1.04 -8.95 3.75
CA ALA A 400 0.21 -7.98 3.02
C ALA A 400 0.88 -7.40 1.76
N ASP A 401 2.22 -7.35 1.75
CA ASP A 401 3.03 -6.91 0.61
C ASP A 401 3.23 -8.01 -0.46
N GLY A 402 2.59 -9.18 -0.30
CA GLY A 402 2.69 -10.32 -1.21
C GLY A 402 3.87 -11.28 -0.92
N THR A 403 4.79 -10.91 -0.03
CA THR A 403 5.93 -11.76 0.34
C THR A 403 5.44 -13.09 0.91
N THR A 404 5.89 -14.19 0.30
CA THR A 404 5.56 -15.55 0.72
C THR A 404 6.80 -16.27 1.24
N GLY A 405 6.65 -17.06 2.30
CA GLY A 405 7.72 -17.95 2.75
C GLY A 405 7.33 -18.76 3.98
N TYR A 406 8.30 -19.37 4.64
CA TYR A 406 8.11 -20.32 5.73
C TYR A 406 8.53 -19.73 7.06
N VAL A 407 7.68 -19.86 8.07
CA VAL A 407 7.90 -19.34 9.42
C VAL A 407 7.64 -20.46 10.43
N ALA A 408 8.47 -20.52 11.48
CA ALA A 408 8.25 -21.46 12.57
C ALA A 408 6.95 -21.11 13.30
N ARG A 409 6.03 -22.08 13.45
CA ARG A 409 4.76 -21.89 14.15
C ARG A 409 4.97 -21.72 15.66
N GLU A 410 5.98 -22.39 16.20
CA GLU A 410 6.29 -22.44 17.64
C GLU A 410 7.81 -22.51 17.87
N THR A 411 8.22 -22.30 19.12
CA THR A 411 9.60 -22.49 19.59
C THR A 411 10.12 -23.87 19.21
N TYR A 412 11.44 -23.96 19.04
CA TYR A 412 12.09 -25.23 18.71
C TYR A 412 12.04 -26.15 19.92
N GLU A 413 11.93 -27.45 19.73
CA GLU A 413 11.93 -28.45 20.82
C GLU A 413 13.16 -28.38 21.73
N SER A 414 14.27 -27.82 21.24
CA SER A 414 15.49 -27.59 22.01
C SER A 414 15.42 -26.36 22.95
N GLU A 415 14.41 -25.51 22.80
CA GLU A 415 14.25 -24.29 23.60
C GLU A 415 13.51 -24.58 24.91
N SER A 416 14.00 -24.02 26.01
CA SER A 416 13.47 -24.28 27.36
C SER A 416 12.13 -23.59 27.65
N GLU A 417 11.82 -22.51 26.92
CA GLU A 417 10.58 -21.76 27.07
C GLU A 417 9.72 -21.93 25.83
N TYR A 418 8.49 -22.41 26.03
CA TYR A 418 7.53 -22.59 24.93
C TYR A 418 6.90 -21.27 24.53
N LYS A 419 6.83 -21.00 23.22
CA LYS A 419 6.04 -19.90 22.67
C LYS A 419 5.41 -20.31 21.34
N LEU A 420 4.11 -20.06 21.21
CA LEU A 420 3.40 -20.17 19.95
C LEU A 420 3.56 -18.86 19.17
N TYR A 421 4.36 -18.87 18.10
CA TYR A 421 4.67 -17.71 17.28
C TYR A 421 3.55 -17.34 16.31
N LEU A 422 2.82 -18.32 15.78
CA LEU A 422 1.70 -18.10 14.86
C LEU A 422 0.40 -18.52 15.54
N VAL A 423 -0.29 -17.55 16.14
CA VAL A 423 -1.52 -17.77 16.90
C VAL A 423 -2.71 -17.70 15.95
N PRO A 424 -3.48 -18.80 15.76
CA PRO A 424 -4.67 -18.79 14.91
C PRO A 424 -5.69 -17.75 15.40
N ILE A 425 -6.31 -17.05 14.46
CA ILE A 425 -7.44 -16.18 14.72
C ILE A 425 -8.70 -16.99 14.36
N SER A 426 -9.15 -17.87 15.25
CA SER A 426 -10.40 -18.62 15.03
C SER A 426 -11.62 -17.76 15.40
N GLU A 427 -12.74 -18.09 14.76
CA GLU A 427 -14.03 -17.43 14.96
C GLU A 427 -14.77 -17.97 16.18
N ASP A 428 -15.43 -17.02 16.86
CA ASP A 428 -16.32 -17.14 18.00
C ASP A 428 -15.80 -17.61 19.37
N GLY A 429 -16.24 -16.85 20.38
CA GLY A 429 -16.30 -17.26 21.78
C GLY A 429 -15.33 -16.54 22.69
N GLY A 430 -15.81 -15.49 23.36
CA GLY A 430 -15.09 -14.86 24.46
C GLY A 430 -14.69 -15.89 25.53
N ASN A 431 -13.41 -15.89 25.86
CA ASN A 431 -12.91 -15.78 27.22
C ASN A 431 -11.40 -15.54 27.11
N ASN A 432 -11.01 -14.26 27.11
CA ASN A 432 -9.76 -13.94 27.78
C ASN A 432 -10.00 -14.30 29.26
N ASN A 433 -9.71 -15.55 29.61
CA ASN A 433 -9.27 -15.84 30.96
C ASN A 433 -7.94 -15.12 31.11
N ASP A 434 -8.04 -13.84 31.45
CA ASP A 434 -7.01 -13.07 32.14
C ASP A 434 -6.84 -13.70 33.53
N ASN A 435 -6.31 -14.93 33.56
CA ASN A 435 -5.62 -15.43 34.74
C ASN A 435 -4.16 -15.01 34.61
N ASN A 436 -3.98 -13.72 34.85
CA ASN A 436 -2.99 -13.18 35.76
C ASN A 436 -1.73 -14.04 35.93
N ASN A 437 -0.73 -13.80 35.08
CA ASN A 437 0.62 -13.62 35.59
C ASN A 437 1.06 -12.23 35.18
N ASN A 438 0.73 -11.30 36.08
CA ASN A 438 1.33 -9.99 36.20
C ASN A 438 2.86 -10.11 36.18
N SER A 439 3.48 -9.80 35.03
CA SER A 439 4.82 -9.25 35.02
C SER A 439 4.71 -7.83 34.50
N ASN A 440 4.38 -6.92 35.40
CA ASN A 440 4.76 -5.51 35.29
C ASN A 440 6.25 -5.41 34.94
N ASN A 441 6.59 -5.31 33.65
CA ASN A 441 7.85 -4.73 33.25
C ASN A 441 7.61 -3.28 32.80
N ASN A 442 7.33 -2.44 33.80
CA ASN A 442 7.66 -1.02 33.70
C ASN A 442 9.18 -0.89 33.77
N ASN A 443 9.90 -1.28 32.71
CA ASN A 443 11.30 -0.91 32.60
C ASN A 443 11.38 0.54 32.14
N LYS A 444 11.59 1.42 33.12
CA LYS A 444 11.95 2.82 32.89
C LYS A 444 13.20 2.85 31.99
N PRO A 445 13.27 3.72 30.96
CA PRO A 445 14.47 3.86 30.15
C PRO A 445 15.70 4.15 31.02
N THR A 446 16.82 3.50 30.74
CA THR A 446 18.06 3.61 31.53
C THR A 446 19.19 4.22 30.70
N ASN A 447 20.01 5.07 31.32
CA ASN A 447 21.18 5.64 30.67
C ASN A 447 22.27 4.57 30.50
N THR A 448 23.02 4.66 29.40
CA THR A 448 24.20 3.83 29.11
C THR A 448 25.39 4.73 28.77
N SER A 449 26.57 4.14 28.54
CA SER A 449 27.74 4.89 28.09
C SER A 449 27.56 5.53 26.71
N LYS A 450 26.57 5.08 25.92
CA LYS A 450 26.29 5.56 24.56
C LYS A 450 24.97 6.30 24.41
N VAL A 451 24.10 6.27 25.43
CA VAL A 451 22.74 6.81 25.37
C VAL A 451 22.40 7.49 26.69
N LYS A 452 21.98 8.75 26.60
CA LYS A 452 21.53 9.57 27.74
C LYS A 452 20.13 10.10 27.48
N ILE A 453 19.22 9.85 28.42
CA ILE A 453 17.79 10.11 28.27
C ILE A 453 17.42 11.29 29.16
N ASP A 454 16.93 12.34 28.51
CA ASP A 454 16.35 13.51 29.15
C ASP A 454 14.82 13.38 29.10
N GLU A 455 14.24 12.95 30.22
CA GLU A 455 12.79 12.75 30.34
C GLU A 455 12.00 14.06 30.34
N GLU A 456 12.60 15.18 30.73
CA GLU A 456 11.93 16.48 30.80
C GLU A 456 11.75 17.05 29.40
N ASN A 457 12.86 17.14 28.66
CA ASN A 457 12.87 17.70 27.30
C ASN A 457 12.48 16.69 26.21
N LYS A 458 12.22 15.43 26.58
CA LYS A 458 11.92 14.32 25.67
C LYS A 458 13.03 14.12 24.62
N ILE A 459 14.27 14.10 25.08
CA ILE A 459 15.46 13.96 24.22
C ILE A 459 16.21 12.67 24.58
N ILE A 460 16.71 11.98 23.55
CA ILE A 460 17.70 10.91 23.69
C ILE A 460 18.98 11.39 23.02
N MET A 461 20.01 11.68 23.80
CA MET A 461 21.33 11.98 23.27
C MET A 461 22.14 10.70 23.07
N VAL A 462 22.79 10.58 21.92
CA VAL A 462 23.63 9.41 21.58
C VAL A 462 25.00 9.83 21.04
N VAL A 463 26.01 9.00 21.30
CA VAL A 463 27.39 9.23 20.79
C VAL A 463 27.48 9.05 19.26
N PRO A 464 28.54 9.57 18.60
CA PRO A 464 28.71 9.51 17.14
C PRO A 464 28.62 8.12 16.50
N ASN A 465 29.06 7.07 17.20
CA ASN A 465 29.04 5.69 16.69
C ASN A 465 27.83 4.88 17.18
N ALA A 466 26.84 5.52 17.81
CA ALA A 466 25.65 4.84 18.27
C ALA A 466 24.79 4.35 17.10
N ILE A 467 24.24 3.15 17.27
CA ILE A 467 23.31 2.48 16.36
C ILE A 467 21.97 2.22 17.08
N ALA A 468 20.98 1.74 16.34
CA ALA A 468 19.66 1.46 16.87
C ALA A 468 19.69 0.54 18.11
N ASN A 469 20.56 -0.48 18.11
CA ASN A 469 20.71 -1.41 19.23
C ASN A 469 21.08 -0.71 20.55
N ASP A 470 21.94 0.31 20.51
CA ASP A 470 22.36 1.03 21.73
C ASP A 470 21.16 1.75 22.40
N ILE A 471 20.26 2.32 21.57
CA ILE A 471 19.01 2.90 22.05
C ILE A 471 18.07 1.79 22.55
N LEU A 472 17.93 0.69 21.81
CA LEU A 472 17.05 -0.41 22.20
C LEU A 472 17.43 -1.01 23.57
N GLU A 473 18.72 -1.20 23.84
CA GLU A 473 19.22 -1.68 25.14
C GLU A 473 18.79 -0.76 26.30
N SER A 474 18.82 0.55 26.06
CA SER A 474 18.39 1.57 27.03
C SER A 474 16.90 1.48 27.36
N PHE A 475 16.11 0.82 26.51
CA PHE A 475 14.67 0.57 26.67
C PHE A 475 14.36 -0.92 26.95
N GLY A 476 15.35 -1.70 27.46
CA GLY A 476 15.15 -3.11 27.79
C GLY A 476 15.05 -4.03 26.57
N GLY A 477 15.61 -3.60 25.44
CA GLY A 477 15.60 -4.31 24.15
C GLY A 477 14.42 -4.00 23.25
N THR A 478 13.47 -3.15 23.69
CA THR A 478 12.24 -2.86 22.95
C THR A 478 11.93 -1.37 22.91
N ALA A 479 12.08 -0.75 21.73
CA ALA A 479 11.54 0.58 21.46
C ALA A 479 11.25 0.79 19.96
N LYS A 480 10.15 1.44 19.62
CA LYS A 480 9.85 1.92 18.28
C LYS A 480 10.79 3.06 17.93
N ILE A 481 11.54 2.96 16.83
CA ILE A 481 12.37 4.06 16.30
C ILE A 481 11.90 4.42 14.89
N THR A 482 11.45 5.66 14.72
CA THR A 482 10.95 6.24 13.48
C THR A 482 11.97 7.21 12.91
N LYS A 483 12.33 7.06 11.64
CA LYS A 483 13.19 7.97 10.89
C LYS A 483 12.50 9.31 10.66
N ALA A 484 13.29 10.31 10.26
CA ALA A 484 12.77 11.65 9.95
C ALA A 484 11.76 11.67 8.78
N ASP A 485 11.81 10.69 7.86
CA ASP A 485 10.89 10.53 6.73
C ASP A 485 9.60 9.76 7.09
N GLY A 486 9.43 9.38 8.36
CA GLY A 486 8.28 8.62 8.85
C GLY A 486 8.37 7.10 8.67
N ASN A 487 9.42 6.61 8.00
CA ASN A 487 9.68 5.18 7.88
C ASN A 487 10.33 4.63 9.17
N TYR A 488 10.22 3.34 9.39
CA TYR A 488 10.86 2.68 10.52
C TYR A 488 12.32 2.31 10.18
N LEU A 489 13.14 2.09 11.20
CA LEU A 489 14.43 1.44 11.01
C LEU A 489 14.23 -0.04 10.64
N ASN A 490 15.07 -0.53 9.73
CA ASN A 490 15.00 -1.85 9.10
C ASN A 490 15.76 -2.93 9.90
N GLY A 491 16.51 -2.55 10.95
CA GLY A 491 17.25 -3.48 11.80
C GLY A 491 17.93 -2.83 13.00
N SER A 492 18.32 -3.64 14.00
CA SER A 492 19.02 -3.17 15.21
C SER A 492 20.44 -2.65 14.93
N GLN A 493 21.02 -2.99 13.78
CA GLN A 493 22.32 -2.49 13.34
C GLN A 493 22.24 -1.19 12.53
N ASP A 494 21.03 -0.66 12.30
CA ASP A 494 20.86 0.54 11.52
C ASP A 494 21.45 1.76 12.24
N THR A 495 21.98 2.67 11.44
CA THR A 495 22.44 3.97 11.92
C THR A 495 21.24 4.82 12.36
N VAL A 496 21.34 5.41 13.55
CA VAL A 496 20.40 6.42 14.03
C VAL A 496 20.92 7.80 13.67
N ALA A 497 20.01 8.75 13.44
CA ALA A 497 20.35 10.12 13.06
C ALA A 497 19.64 11.14 13.96
N THR A 498 20.20 12.36 14.00
CA THR A 498 19.56 13.49 14.65
C THR A 498 18.20 13.76 14.01
N GLY A 499 17.16 13.81 14.84
CA GLY A 499 15.78 14.04 14.40
C GLY A 499 14.91 12.78 14.30
N TYR A 500 15.48 11.58 14.51
CA TYR A 500 14.66 10.36 14.65
C TYR A 500 13.81 10.40 15.91
N LYS A 501 12.70 9.66 15.94
CA LYS A 501 11.78 9.59 17.08
C LYS A 501 11.78 8.20 17.71
N VAL A 502 11.82 8.13 19.04
CA VAL A 502 11.70 6.88 19.80
C VAL A 502 10.38 6.87 20.57
N GLU A 503 9.59 5.81 20.42
CA GLU A 503 8.23 5.65 21.00
C GLU A 503 7.27 6.81 20.65
N ASP A 504 7.50 7.45 19.50
CA ASP A 504 6.86 8.71 19.08
C ASP A 504 6.95 9.84 20.12
N LYS A 505 7.79 9.66 21.15
CA LYS A 505 7.86 10.50 22.35
C LYS A 505 9.18 11.26 22.41
N TYR A 506 10.29 10.57 22.23
CA TYR A 506 11.63 11.15 22.38
C TYR A 506 12.24 11.50 21.03
N THR A 507 12.98 12.60 20.94
CA THR A 507 13.77 12.95 19.76
C THR A 507 15.23 12.57 19.96
N VAL A 508 15.80 11.86 18.99
CA VAL A 508 17.21 11.47 19.00
C VAL A 508 18.08 12.66 18.59
N ILE A 509 19.10 12.94 19.40
CA ILE A 509 20.17 13.91 19.12
C ILE A 509 21.48 13.14 19.08
N LYS A 510 22.00 12.93 17.87
CA LYS A 510 23.27 12.24 17.68
C LYS A 510 24.40 13.26 17.67
N LYS A 511 25.25 13.24 18.70
CA LYS A 511 26.34 14.21 18.82
C LYS A 511 27.25 14.15 17.60
N GLY A 512 27.50 15.31 17.01
CA GLY A 512 28.28 15.48 15.78
C GLY A 512 27.52 15.30 14.47
N ASP A 513 26.28 14.79 14.47
CA ASP A 513 25.43 14.68 13.27
C ASP A 513 24.66 16.00 13.07
N CYS A 514 25.31 16.94 12.40
CA CYS A 514 24.89 18.33 12.24
C CYS A 514 23.93 18.52 11.06
N ASN A 515 23.80 17.51 10.18
CA ASN A 515 22.96 17.58 8.98
C ASN A 515 21.81 16.55 8.99
N GLY A 516 21.76 15.65 9.98
CA GLY A 516 20.70 14.66 10.15
C GLY A 516 20.85 13.42 9.26
N ASP A 517 22.02 13.20 8.66
CA ASP A 517 22.27 12.05 7.77
C ASP A 517 22.68 10.78 8.55
N GLY A 518 22.93 10.91 9.85
CA GLY A 518 23.29 9.82 10.77
C GLY A 518 24.77 9.45 10.78
N ASN A 519 25.57 9.95 9.84
CA ASN A 519 26.99 9.66 9.70
C ASN A 519 27.82 10.86 10.13
N VAL A 520 28.46 10.79 11.30
CA VAL A 520 29.35 11.87 11.76
C VAL A 520 30.64 11.90 10.93
N ASN A 521 30.74 12.83 9.99
CA ASN A 521 31.80 12.87 8.99
C ASN A 521 32.23 14.30 8.61
N THR A 522 33.03 14.44 7.54
CA THR A 522 33.53 15.74 7.07
C THR A 522 32.41 16.71 6.65
N GLY A 523 31.25 16.20 6.24
CA GLY A 523 30.05 16.98 5.92
C GLY A 523 29.53 17.76 7.12
N ASP A 524 29.51 17.13 8.31
CA ASP A 524 29.11 17.79 9.55
C ASP A 524 30.12 18.85 9.98
N THR A 525 31.41 18.55 9.85
CA THR A 525 32.49 19.50 10.15
C THR A 525 32.38 20.74 9.25
N TYR A 526 32.03 20.55 7.97
CA TYR A 526 31.79 21.65 7.04
C TYR A 526 30.56 22.47 7.42
N MET A 527 29.43 21.80 7.73
CA MET A 527 28.21 22.48 8.14
C MET A 527 28.43 23.34 9.39
N LEU A 528 29.02 22.76 10.44
CA LEU A 528 29.33 23.46 11.68
C LEU A 528 30.27 24.65 11.44
N LYS A 529 31.33 24.47 10.62
CA LYS A 529 32.23 25.57 10.26
C LYS A 529 31.49 26.71 9.54
N CYS A 530 30.57 26.41 8.62
CA CYS A 530 29.75 27.42 7.96
C CYS A 530 28.86 28.17 8.96
N VAL A 531 28.31 27.49 9.98
CA VAL A 531 27.49 28.11 11.03
C VAL A 531 28.33 29.02 11.92
N VAL A 532 29.50 28.56 12.40
CA VAL A 532 30.41 29.36 13.24
C VAL A 532 30.92 30.61 12.50
N LEU A 533 31.11 30.52 11.18
CA LEU A 533 31.49 31.65 10.33
C LEU A 533 30.32 32.54 9.89
N ASN A 534 29.10 32.31 10.40
CA ASN A 534 27.86 33.01 10.01
C ASN A 534 27.53 32.94 8.51
N LEU A 535 28.03 31.91 7.80
CA LEU A 535 27.73 31.66 6.38
C LEU A 535 26.44 30.83 6.21
N LYS A 536 26.03 30.11 7.26
CA LYS A 536 24.79 29.32 7.32
C LYS A 536 24.17 29.42 8.73
N LYS A 537 22.93 28.97 8.87
CA LYS A 537 22.25 28.82 10.16
C LYS A 537 21.60 27.44 10.22
N PHE A 538 21.47 26.88 11.42
CA PHE A 538 20.63 25.71 11.62
C PHE A 538 19.16 26.14 11.66
N GLU A 539 18.33 25.55 10.82
CA GLU A 539 16.87 25.80 10.78
C GLU A 539 16.13 25.00 11.85
N ASN A 540 16.79 24.02 12.47
CA ASN A 540 16.23 23.12 13.47
C ASN A 540 17.14 23.09 14.71
N GLU A 541 16.56 23.37 15.88
CA GLU A 541 17.26 23.36 17.18
C GLU A 541 17.90 21.99 17.51
N ASN A 542 17.41 20.89 16.95
CA ASN A 542 18.01 19.58 17.11
C ASN A 542 19.42 19.50 16.51
N TYR A 543 19.65 20.14 15.35
CA TYR A 543 20.97 20.18 14.72
C TYR A 543 21.94 21.07 15.52
N LYS A 544 21.44 22.15 16.12
CA LYS A 544 22.23 22.98 17.05
C LYS A 544 22.69 22.16 18.26
N LYS A 545 21.79 21.39 18.88
CA LYS A 545 22.11 20.51 20.02
C LYS A 545 23.05 19.35 19.67
N ALA A 546 22.97 18.84 18.43
CA ALA A 546 23.89 17.83 17.92
C ALA A 546 25.29 18.42 17.64
N ALA A 547 25.36 19.67 17.20
CA ALA A 547 26.59 20.37 16.83
C ALA A 547 27.38 20.91 18.03
N ASP A 548 26.71 21.20 19.15
CA ASP A 548 27.34 21.52 20.43
C ASP A 548 27.92 20.24 21.04
N VAL A 549 29.16 19.92 20.69
CA VAL A 549 29.80 18.63 21.04
C VAL A 549 30.57 18.71 22.36
N ASN A 550 30.81 19.90 22.89
CA ASN A 550 31.41 20.10 24.21
C ASN A 550 30.38 20.39 25.32
N ASN A 551 29.10 20.59 24.96
CA ASN A 551 27.98 20.90 25.86
C ASN A 551 28.15 22.23 26.62
N ASP A 552 28.80 23.23 26.01
CA ASP A 552 28.93 24.57 26.59
C ASP A 552 27.75 25.51 26.22
N ASN A 553 26.81 25.03 25.39
CA ASN A 553 25.66 25.76 24.82
C ASN A 553 26.04 26.88 23.83
N GLU A 554 27.29 26.95 23.38
CA GLU A 554 27.81 27.95 22.45
C GLU A 554 28.48 27.29 21.24
N LEU A 555 27.89 27.41 20.05
CA LEU A 555 28.53 26.92 18.83
C LEU A 555 29.74 27.78 18.43
N ASN A 556 30.94 27.27 18.69
CA ASN A 556 32.17 28.01 18.45
C ASN A 556 33.29 27.14 17.84
N THR A 557 34.50 27.69 17.79
CA THR A 557 35.67 26.97 17.24
C THR A 557 36.07 25.75 18.06
N GLY A 558 35.69 25.67 19.33
CA GLY A 558 35.86 24.53 20.23
C GLY A 558 35.10 23.30 19.72
N ASP A 559 33.82 23.45 19.37
CA ASP A 559 33.02 22.36 18.78
C ASP A 559 33.60 21.89 17.46
N THR A 560 33.96 22.84 16.60
CA THR A 560 34.55 22.54 15.28
C THR A 560 35.85 21.74 15.45
N PHE A 561 36.66 22.07 16.45
CA PHE A 561 37.91 21.36 16.75
C PHE A 561 37.68 19.94 17.27
N LEU A 562 36.73 19.75 18.19
CA LEU A 562 36.40 18.44 18.75
C LEU A 562 35.73 17.53 17.72
N LEU A 563 34.77 18.05 16.95
CA LEU A 563 34.13 17.32 15.86
C LEU A 563 35.15 16.90 14.79
N LYS A 564 36.10 17.77 14.46
CA LYS A 564 37.20 17.41 13.55
C LYS A 564 38.09 16.29 14.11
N LYS A 565 38.41 16.33 15.41
CA LYS A 565 39.16 15.22 16.05
C LYS A 565 38.38 13.91 16.03
N GLN A 566 37.07 13.94 16.27
CA GLN A 566 36.18 12.78 16.14
C GLN A 566 36.22 12.17 14.74
N VAL A 567 36.03 13.00 13.71
CA VAL A 567 36.02 12.55 12.31
C VAL A 567 37.38 11.99 11.88
N LEU A 568 38.47 12.49 12.46
CA LEU A 568 39.83 11.98 12.23
C LEU A 568 40.23 10.79 13.11
N GLY A 569 39.35 10.34 14.02
CA GLY A 569 39.64 9.25 14.96
C GLY A 569 40.69 9.61 16.02
N LEU A 570 40.91 10.91 16.29
CA LEU A 570 41.90 11.42 17.23
C LEU A 570 41.34 11.66 18.65
N ALA A 571 40.02 11.68 18.80
CA ALA A 571 39.31 11.76 20.07
C ALA A 571 37.89 11.19 19.91
N ASN A 572 37.27 10.76 21.00
CA ASN A 572 35.86 10.37 21.02
C ASN A 572 35.01 11.45 21.69
N ILE A 573 33.81 11.69 21.17
CA ILE A 573 32.79 12.54 21.81
C ILE A 573 31.93 11.65 22.72
N GLU A 574 31.80 12.07 23.98
CA GLU A 574 31.06 11.39 25.05
C GLU A 574 29.82 12.23 25.49
N LEU A 575 28.96 11.69 26.38
CA LEU A 575 27.63 12.24 26.74
C LEU A 575 27.49 12.83 28.15
#